data_AF-A0A2P2GMM1-F1
#
_entry.id   AF-A0A2P2GMM1-F1
#
_cell.length_a   1.000
_cell.length_b   1.000
_cell.length_c   1.000
_cell.angle_alpha   90.00
_cell.angle_beta   90.00
_cell.angle_gamma   90.00
#
_symmetry.space_group_name_H-M   'P 1'
#
loop_
_entity.id
_entity.type
_entity.pdbx_description
1 polymer ?
#
loop_
_entity_poly.entity_id
_entity_poly.type
_entity_poly.pdbx_seq_one_letter_code
_entity_poly.pdbx_strand_id
1 'polypeptide(L)'
;MTTSTHAAPAPIPVRPHPAADHRPFITEAQTAAYTAALRAGVTRLTITGWEQQADGSLLQILPTGAALAYSPGTPLTALTPCAAGVRHPHPVATLADLRNAQADAAACTSAHRPPTRPEPTPAVRPLADAFPHGPGADTQPLDVTTLRADHAQEHSHG
;
A
#
# COMPACT_ATOMS: atom_id res chain seq x y z
N MET A 1 -64.87 8.93 23.78
CA MET A 1 -64.13 8.33 22.65
C MET A 1 -63.02 9.32 22.29
N THR A 2 -61.78 9.05 22.68
CA THR A 2 -60.63 9.92 22.41
C THR A 2 -59.70 9.22 21.42
N THR A 3 -59.57 9.78 20.23
CA THR A 3 -58.60 9.33 19.21
C THR A 3 -57.22 9.86 19.58
N SER A 4 -56.31 8.94 19.91
CA SER A 4 -54.89 9.25 20.12
C SER A 4 -54.22 9.37 18.75
N THR A 5 -53.76 10.58 18.40
CA THR A 5 -52.94 10.80 17.21
C THR A 5 -51.54 10.23 17.47
N HIS A 6 -51.24 9.09 16.85
CA HIS A 6 -49.90 8.51 16.88
C HIS A 6 -48.98 9.40 16.03
N ALA A 7 -48.06 10.11 16.69
CA ALA A 7 -47.03 10.88 16.00
C ALA A 7 -46.11 9.92 15.23
N ALA A 8 -45.85 10.22 13.96
CA ALA A 8 -44.95 9.41 13.13
C ALA A 8 -43.54 9.38 13.75
N PRO A 9 -42.84 8.23 13.74
CA PRO A 9 -41.50 8.12 14.28
C PRO A 9 -40.55 9.06 13.51
N ALA A 10 -39.69 9.76 14.27
CA ALA A 10 -38.67 10.62 13.69
C ALA A 10 -37.76 9.81 12.75
N PRO A 11 -37.39 10.35 11.58
CA PRO A 11 -36.48 9.66 10.67
C PRO A 11 -35.13 9.43 11.36
N ILE A 12 -34.65 8.19 11.28
CA ILE A 12 -33.32 7.83 11.80
C ILE A 12 -32.28 8.67 11.01
N PRO A 13 -31.37 9.39 11.68
CA PRO A 13 -30.28 10.06 11.01
C PRO A 13 -29.46 9.02 10.24
N VAL A 14 -29.54 9.06 8.91
CA VAL A 14 -28.66 8.27 8.06
C VAL A 14 -27.27 8.87 8.23
N ARG A 15 -26.35 8.14 8.88
CA ARG A 15 -24.93 8.51 8.83
C ARG A 15 -24.57 8.64 7.36
N PRO A 16 -23.95 9.75 6.92
CA PRO A 16 -23.28 9.79 5.64
C PRO A 16 -22.37 8.57 5.59
N HIS A 17 -22.65 7.64 4.69
CA HIS A 17 -21.66 6.64 4.34
C HIS A 17 -20.45 7.44 3.89
N PRO A 18 -19.29 7.37 4.57
CA PRO A 18 -18.13 8.10 4.11
C PRO A 18 -17.95 7.71 2.66
N ALA A 19 -18.08 8.70 1.77
CA ALA A 19 -17.81 8.53 0.35
C ALA A 19 -16.50 7.76 0.27
N ALA A 20 -16.51 6.63 -0.42
CA ALA A 20 -15.43 5.66 -0.39
C ALA A 20 -14.08 6.37 -0.52
N ASP A 21 -13.43 6.61 0.62
CA ASP A 21 -12.02 6.89 0.70
C ASP A 21 -11.41 5.60 0.17
N HIS A 22 -11.11 5.58 -1.14
CA HIS A 22 -10.57 4.45 -1.87
C HIS A 22 -9.14 4.17 -1.40
N ARG A 23 -8.95 3.88 -0.12
CA ARG A 23 -7.78 3.15 0.35
C ARG A 23 -7.96 1.74 -0.19
N PRO A 24 -7.08 1.26 -1.10
CA PRO A 24 -7.24 -0.08 -1.63
C PRO A 24 -7.17 -1.04 -0.44
N PHE A 25 -8.22 -1.83 -0.28
CA PHE A 25 -8.19 -2.96 0.62
C PHE A 25 -7.01 -3.85 0.23
N ILE A 26 -6.27 -4.35 1.22
CA ILE A 26 -5.18 -5.31 0.98
C ILE A 26 -5.78 -6.51 0.24
N THR A 27 -5.29 -6.79 -0.97
CA THR A 27 -5.83 -7.91 -1.74
C THR A 27 -5.22 -9.24 -1.28
N GLU A 28 -5.93 -10.34 -1.55
CA GLU A 28 -5.38 -11.68 -1.34
C GLU A 28 -4.09 -11.89 -2.13
N ALA A 29 -4.02 -11.33 -3.35
CA ALA A 29 -2.86 -11.43 -4.21
C ALA A 29 -1.64 -10.68 -3.63
N GLN A 30 -1.84 -9.48 -3.06
CA GLN A 30 -0.80 -8.75 -2.32
C GLN A 30 -0.32 -9.53 -1.09
N THR A 31 -1.25 -10.16 -0.36
CA THR A 31 -0.93 -10.98 0.81
C THR A 31 -0.11 -12.22 0.42
N ALA A 32 -0.47 -12.87 -0.69
CA ALA A 32 0.25 -14.03 -1.23
C ALA A 32 1.67 -13.65 -1.67
N ALA A 33 1.82 -12.56 -2.41
CA ALA A 33 3.12 -12.05 -2.87
C ALA A 33 4.04 -11.71 -1.68
N TYR A 34 3.50 -10.99 -0.69
CA TYR A 34 4.22 -10.68 0.55
C TYR A 34 4.64 -11.95 1.31
N THR A 35 3.74 -12.92 1.43
CA THR A 35 4.05 -14.20 2.10
C THR A 35 5.13 -14.98 1.36
N ALA A 36 5.11 -14.99 0.03
CA ALA A 36 6.15 -15.61 -0.79
C ALA A 36 7.52 -14.95 -0.55
N ALA A 37 7.57 -13.61 -0.49
CA ALA A 37 8.80 -12.89 -0.21
C ALA A 37 9.32 -13.10 1.22
N LEU A 38 8.43 -13.19 2.22
CA LEU A 38 8.81 -13.55 3.58
C LEU A 38 9.39 -14.97 3.66
N ARG A 39 8.80 -15.93 2.96
CA ARG A 39 9.34 -17.30 2.87
C ARG A 39 10.72 -17.34 2.23
N ALA A 40 10.96 -16.45 1.26
CA ALA A 40 12.28 -16.24 0.67
C ALA A 40 13.25 -15.45 1.57
N GLY A 41 12.85 -15.01 2.76
CA GLY A 41 13.70 -14.25 3.68
C GLY A 41 13.86 -12.77 3.32
N VAL A 42 13.02 -12.22 2.44
CA VAL A 42 13.00 -10.79 2.09
C VAL A 42 12.02 -10.06 3.00
N THR A 43 12.53 -9.45 4.08
CA THR A 43 11.69 -9.00 5.21
C THR A 43 11.37 -7.50 5.26
N ARG A 44 12.07 -6.66 4.48
CA ARG A 44 11.89 -5.20 4.48
C ARG A 44 10.85 -4.73 3.47
N LEU A 45 9.73 -5.45 3.37
CA LEU A 45 8.66 -5.20 2.42
C LEU A 45 7.36 -4.88 3.15
N THR A 46 6.46 -4.18 2.48
CA THR A 46 5.08 -3.97 2.95
C THR A 46 4.11 -4.66 2.00
N ILE A 47 3.01 -5.20 2.54
CA ILE A 47 1.96 -5.83 1.73
C ILE A 47 1.39 -4.83 0.71
N THR A 48 1.20 -3.58 1.12
CA THR A 48 0.69 -2.50 0.26
C THR A 48 1.69 -2.00 -0.78
N GLY A 49 2.96 -2.38 -0.67
CA GLY A 49 3.99 -2.02 -1.66
C GLY A 49 4.00 -2.91 -2.91
N TRP A 50 3.14 -3.94 -2.94
CA TRP A 50 2.92 -4.77 -4.13
C TRP A 50 1.89 -4.11 -5.04
N GLU A 51 2.31 -3.78 -6.25
CA GLU A 51 1.47 -3.17 -7.27
C GLU A 51 1.03 -4.21 -8.29
N GLN A 52 -0.28 -4.34 -8.50
CA GLN A 52 -0.84 -5.22 -9.50
C GLN A 52 -0.62 -4.64 -10.90
N GLN A 53 -0.07 -5.46 -11.79
CA GLN A 53 0.18 -5.14 -13.18
C GLN A 53 -1.02 -5.51 -14.05
N ALA A 54 -1.05 -4.99 -15.29
CA ALA A 54 -2.14 -5.25 -16.24
C ALA A 54 -2.29 -6.74 -16.61
N ASP A 55 -1.23 -7.52 -16.50
CA ASP A 55 -1.22 -8.97 -16.74
C ASP A 55 -1.64 -9.81 -15.51
N GLY A 56 -1.98 -9.16 -14.40
CA GLY A 56 -2.36 -9.79 -13.14
C GLY A 56 -1.18 -10.21 -12.24
N SER A 57 0.06 -10.02 -12.68
CA SER A 57 1.24 -10.18 -11.82
C SER A 57 1.30 -9.06 -10.77
N LEU A 58 2.05 -9.28 -9.70
CA LEU A 58 2.36 -8.27 -8.69
C LEU A 58 3.84 -7.94 -8.74
N LEU A 59 4.13 -6.64 -8.63
CA LEU A 59 5.48 -6.12 -8.66
C LEU A 59 5.76 -5.27 -7.42
N GLN A 60 6.92 -5.44 -6.80
CA GLN A 60 7.40 -4.56 -5.73
C GLN A 60 8.84 -4.13 -6.01
N ILE A 61 9.07 -2.82 -6.11
CA ILE A 61 10.40 -2.26 -6.30
C ILE A 61 11.15 -2.25 -4.96
N LEU A 62 12.38 -2.75 -4.99
CA LEU A 62 13.30 -2.75 -3.86
C LEU A 62 14.15 -1.46 -3.86
N PRO A 63 14.65 -1.01 -2.69
CA PRO A 63 15.56 0.14 -2.62
C PRO A 63 16.84 -0.01 -3.45
N THR A 64 17.23 -1.24 -3.79
CA THR A 64 18.38 -1.54 -4.66
C THR A 64 18.09 -1.30 -6.15
N GLY A 65 16.88 -0.89 -6.52
CA GLY A 65 16.44 -0.74 -7.92
C GLY A 65 15.99 -2.04 -8.59
N ALA A 66 16.21 -3.20 -7.96
CA ALA A 66 15.62 -4.46 -8.39
C ALA A 66 14.11 -4.48 -8.15
N ALA A 67 13.37 -5.26 -8.91
CA ALA A 67 11.96 -5.54 -8.63
C ALA A 67 11.77 -6.99 -8.22
N LEU A 68 10.81 -7.26 -7.34
CA LEU A 68 10.27 -8.59 -7.15
C LEU A 68 8.97 -8.70 -7.93
N ALA A 69 8.83 -9.77 -8.71
CA ALA A 69 7.65 -10.12 -9.46
C ALA A 69 7.05 -11.42 -8.91
N TYR A 70 5.74 -11.45 -8.75
CA TYR A 70 4.99 -12.59 -8.26
C TYR A 70 3.74 -12.79 -9.11
N SER A 71 3.55 -14.02 -9.60
CA SER A 71 2.28 -14.45 -10.18
C SER A 71 1.81 -15.71 -9.46
N PRO A 72 0.50 -15.88 -9.22
CA PRO A 72 -0.02 -17.11 -8.64
C PRO A 72 0.44 -18.34 -9.45
N GLY A 73 1.03 -19.32 -8.77
CA GLY A 73 1.52 -20.55 -9.41
C GLY A 73 2.92 -20.47 -10.01
N THR A 74 3.59 -19.32 -9.97
CA THR A 74 4.99 -19.18 -10.37
C THR A 74 5.91 -18.91 -9.18
N PRO A 75 7.22 -19.24 -9.29
CA PRO A 75 8.19 -18.81 -8.31
C PRO A 75 8.26 -17.28 -8.23
N LEU A 76 8.51 -16.76 -7.02
CA LEU A 76 8.91 -15.38 -6.83
C LEU A 76 10.15 -15.10 -7.69
N THR A 77 10.15 -14.02 -8.46
CA THR A 77 11.22 -13.71 -9.41
C THR A 77 11.80 -12.33 -9.11
N ALA A 78 13.11 -12.21 -9.00
CA ALA A 78 13.80 -10.93 -9.01
C ALA A 78 14.07 -10.48 -10.44
N LEU A 79 13.74 -9.22 -10.74
CA LEU A 79 14.10 -8.52 -11.97
C LEU A 79 15.22 -7.53 -11.62
N THR A 80 16.47 -7.92 -11.85
CA THR A 80 17.65 -7.14 -11.46
C THR A 80 18.22 -6.38 -12.67
N PRO A 81 18.29 -5.03 -12.64
CA PRO A 81 18.86 -4.28 -13.75
C PRO A 81 20.39 -4.44 -13.80
N CYS A 82 20.95 -4.60 -15.00
CA CYS A 82 22.38 -4.46 -15.25
C CYS A 82 22.77 -3.00 -15.54
N ALA A 83 24.07 -2.74 -15.69
CA ALA A 83 24.58 -1.40 -16.01
C ALA A 83 24.05 -0.83 -17.34
N ALA A 84 23.63 -1.68 -18.27
CA ALA A 84 23.00 -1.27 -19.54
C ALA A 84 21.48 -1.04 -19.42
N GLY A 85 20.90 -1.16 -18.22
CA GLY A 85 19.48 -0.95 -17.96
C GLY A 85 18.57 -2.14 -18.28
N VAL A 86 19.11 -3.28 -18.72
CA VAL A 86 18.33 -4.51 -18.95
C VAL A 86 18.08 -5.23 -17.64
N ARG A 87 16.83 -5.66 -17.41
CA ARG A 87 16.47 -6.44 -16.22
C ARG A 87 16.59 -7.94 -16.49
N HIS A 88 17.37 -8.63 -15.66
CA HIS A 88 17.52 -10.08 -15.72
C HIS A 88 16.57 -10.77 -14.73
N PRO A 89 15.74 -11.72 -15.18
CA PRO A 89 14.86 -12.47 -14.30
C PRO A 89 15.61 -13.62 -13.61
N HIS A 90 15.49 -13.73 -12.29
CA HIS A 90 16.04 -14.82 -11.50
C HIS A 90 14.98 -15.33 -10.51
N PRO A 91 14.71 -16.65 -10.44
CA PRO A 91 13.83 -17.19 -9.40
C PRO A 91 14.47 -16.99 -8.01
N VAL A 92 13.65 -16.69 -7.01
CA VAL A 92 14.07 -16.41 -5.64
C VAL A 92 13.32 -17.33 -4.68
N ALA A 93 14.02 -18.31 -4.12
CA ALA A 93 13.53 -19.15 -3.04
C ALA A 93 14.14 -18.76 -1.68
N THR A 94 15.28 -18.07 -1.70
CA THR A 94 16.02 -17.62 -0.52
C THR A 94 16.62 -16.23 -0.72
N LEU A 95 17.04 -15.61 0.38
CA LEU A 95 17.71 -14.31 0.33
C LEU A 95 19.07 -14.40 -0.38
N ALA A 96 19.71 -15.57 -0.38
CA ALA A 96 20.93 -15.80 -1.14
C ALA A 96 20.67 -15.72 -2.65
N ASP A 97 19.54 -16.24 -3.14
CA ASP A 97 19.18 -16.16 -4.56
C ASP A 97 19.00 -14.72 -5.01
N LEU A 98 18.35 -13.88 -4.19
CA LEU A 98 18.22 -12.45 -4.48
C LEU A 98 19.59 -11.75 -4.56
N ARG A 99 20.52 -12.08 -3.65
CA ARG A 99 21.88 -11.50 -3.67
C ARG A 99 22.66 -11.99 -4.89
N ASN A 100 22.53 -13.26 -5.26
CA ASN A 100 23.17 -13.83 -6.44
C ASN A 100 22.62 -13.17 -7.72
N ALA A 101 21.30 -13.00 -7.82
CA ALA A 101 20.67 -12.29 -8.95
C ALA A 101 21.19 -10.86 -9.11
N GLN A 102 21.44 -10.16 -8.00
CA GLN A 102 22.04 -8.83 -8.02
C GLN A 102 23.50 -8.86 -8.46
N ALA A 103 24.28 -9.83 -7.97
CA ALA A 103 25.68 -10.02 -8.37
C ALA A 103 25.80 -10.38 -9.86
N ASP A 104 24.94 -11.27 -10.35
CA ASP A 104 24.90 -11.70 -11.75
C ASP A 104 24.56 -10.53 -12.69
N ALA A 105 23.54 -9.72 -12.34
CA ALA A 105 23.20 -8.54 -13.11
C ALA A 105 24.29 -7.46 -13.08
N ALA A 106 24.98 -7.30 -11.94
CA ALA A 106 26.13 -6.40 -11.83
C ALA A 106 27.35 -6.88 -12.65
N ALA A 107 27.52 -8.19 -12.78
CA ALA A 107 28.57 -8.81 -13.58
C ALA A 107 28.22 -8.90 -15.07
N CYS A 108 27.01 -8.51 -15.47
CA CYS A 108 26.59 -8.59 -16.86
C CYS A 108 27.38 -7.60 -17.74
N THR A 109 28.24 -8.15 -18.59
CA THR A 109 29.01 -7.42 -19.60
C THR A 109 28.46 -7.60 -21.01
N SER A 110 27.29 -8.24 -21.14
CA SER A 110 26.69 -8.53 -22.44
C SER A 110 26.32 -7.24 -23.16
N ALA A 111 26.58 -7.20 -24.48
CA ALA A 111 26.13 -6.09 -25.31
C ALA A 111 24.60 -6.16 -25.43
N HIS A 112 23.91 -5.24 -24.76
CA HIS A 112 22.48 -5.07 -24.89
C HIS A 112 22.20 -3.99 -25.93
N ARG A 113 21.22 -4.25 -26.80
CA ARG A 113 20.65 -3.18 -27.62
C ARG A 113 20.02 -2.17 -26.64
N PRO A 114 20.30 -0.87 -26.77
CA PRO A 114 19.61 0.14 -25.96
C PRO A 114 18.10 -0.07 -26.06
N PRO A 115 17.35 0.04 -24.95
CA PRO A 115 15.91 -0.09 -25.01
C PRO A 115 15.36 0.93 -26.00
N THR A 116 14.60 0.47 -27.01
CA THR A 116 14.01 1.32 -28.07
C THR A 116 12.97 2.31 -27.52
N ARG A 117 12.61 2.18 -26.26
CA ARG A 117 11.73 3.07 -25.52
C ARG A 117 12.30 3.20 -24.09
N PRO A 118 12.46 4.41 -23.55
CA PRO A 118 12.73 4.56 -22.12
C PRO A 118 11.61 3.85 -21.36
N GLU A 119 11.97 2.89 -20.49
CA GLU A 119 11.04 2.28 -19.55
C GLU A 119 10.41 3.43 -18.73
N PRO A 120 9.09 3.44 -18.48
CA PRO A 120 8.50 4.48 -17.64
C PRO A 120 9.17 4.41 -16.27
N THR A 121 9.99 5.42 -15.96
CA THR A 121 10.44 5.66 -14.59
C THR A 121 9.16 5.74 -13.75
N PRO A 122 8.97 4.89 -12.73
CA PRO A 122 7.85 5.07 -11.83
C PRO A 122 7.95 6.49 -11.29
N ALA A 123 6.91 7.29 -11.52
CA ALA A 123 6.88 8.65 -11.04
C ALA A 123 7.05 8.59 -9.52
N VAL A 124 8.20 9.07 -9.03
CA VAL A 124 8.33 9.41 -7.62
C VAL A 124 7.31 10.51 -7.41
N ARG A 125 6.12 10.16 -6.88
CA ARG A 125 5.12 11.16 -6.51
C ARG A 125 5.80 12.11 -5.54
N PRO A 126 5.94 13.40 -5.86
CA PRO A 126 6.44 14.36 -4.89
C PRO A 126 5.54 14.33 -3.66
N LEU A 127 6.13 14.49 -2.47
CA LEU A 127 5.40 14.44 -1.20
C LEU A 127 4.20 15.42 -1.17
N ALA A 128 4.26 16.50 -1.94
CA ALA A 128 3.15 17.43 -2.14
C ALA A 128 1.91 16.79 -2.79
N ASP A 129 2.09 15.84 -3.71
CA ASP A 129 0.98 15.11 -4.33
C ASP A 129 0.40 14.03 -3.40
N ALA A 130 1.08 13.68 -2.30
CA ALA A 130 0.53 12.80 -1.27
C ALA A 130 -0.47 13.52 -0.34
N PHE A 131 -0.47 14.86 -0.36
CA PHE A 131 -1.37 15.70 0.43
C PHE A 131 -2.06 16.74 -0.47
N PRO A 132 -3.04 16.32 -1.31
CA PRO A 132 -3.79 17.25 -2.17
C PRO A 132 -4.62 18.26 -1.36
N HIS A 133 -4.83 17.98 -0.08
CA HIS A 133 -5.29 18.95 0.89
C HIS A 133 -4.06 19.31 1.74
N GLY A 134 -3.50 20.50 1.52
CA GLY A 134 -2.49 21.06 2.43
C GLY A 134 -3.01 21.04 3.88
N PRO A 135 -2.20 21.40 4.89
CA PRO A 135 -2.58 21.34 6.30
C PRO A 135 -3.70 22.33 6.72
N GLY A 136 -4.54 22.77 5.78
CA GLY A 136 -5.53 23.83 5.92
C GLY A 136 -6.98 23.37 6.06
N ALA A 137 -7.28 22.10 6.33
CA ALA A 137 -8.65 21.71 6.66
C ALA A 137 -8.69 20.72 7.83
N ASP A 138 -9.31 21.19 8.92
CA ASP A 138 -9.76 20.45 10.10
C ASP A 138 -8.73 19.97 11.12
N THR A 139 -7.77 20.83 11.49
CA THR A 139 -7.27 20.83 12.86
C THR A 139 -8.18 21.70 13.73
N GLN A 140 -9.31 21.15 14.19
CA GLN A 140 -9.85 21.69 15.44
C GLN A 140 -8.85 21.34 16.54
N PRO A 141 -8.31 22.31 17.30
CA PRO A 141 -7.54 21.98 18.48
C PRO A 141 -8.46 21.18 19.41
N LEU A 142 -8.03 19.97 19.78
CA LEU A 142 -8.66 19.23 20.86
C LEU A 142 -8.50 20.05 22.14
N ASP A 143 -9.55 20.78 22.50
CA ASP A 143 -9.61 21.48 23.78
C ASP A 143 -9.90 20.46 24.89
N VAL A 144 -8.84 19.86 25.42
CA VAL A 144 -8.87 18.91 26.55
C VAL A 144 -9.49 19.48 27.83
N THR A 145 -9.81 20.78 27.88
CA THR A 145 -10.50 21.39 29.02
C THR A 145 -11.99 21.04 29.06
N THR A 146 -12.61 20.74 27.92
CA THR A 146 -14.03 20.33 27.85
C THR A 146 -14.27 18.89 28.30
N LEU A 147 -13.31 17.98 28.10
CA LEU A 147 -13.38 16.58 28.56
C LEU A 147 -13.38 16.43 30.09
N ARG A 148 -12.94 17.45 30.83
CA ARG A 148 -12.91 17.45 32.30
C ARG A 148 -14.20 17.97 32.94
N ALA A 149 -15.04 18.67 32.19
CA ALA A 149 -16.31 19.23 32.68
C ALA A 149 -17.42 18.16 32.74
N ASP A 150 -17.45 17.22 31.79
CA ASP A 150 -18.48 16.17 31.74
C ASP A 150 -18.29 15.05 32.77
N HIS A 151 -17.08 14.91 33.33
CA HIS A 151 -16.80 13.90 34.38
C HIS A 151 -17.06 14.38 35.81
N ALA A 152 -17.51 15.61 36.01
CA ALA A 152 -17.73 16.18 37.35
C ALA A 152 -19.22 16.31 37.74
N GLN A 153 -20.15 15.75 36.96
CA GLN A 153 -21.58 15.92 37.21
C GLN A 153 -22.36 14.61 37.38
N GLU A 154 -21.81 13.64 38.12
CA GLU A 154 -22.62 12.62 38.81
C GLU A 154 -22.08 12.38 40.23
N HIS A 155 -22.75 13.00 41.21
CA HIS A 155 -23.17 12.43 42.50
C HIS A 155 -23.41 13.54 43.53
N SER A 156 -24.65 14.03 43.58
CA SER A 156 -25.21 14.73 44.73
C SER A 156 -26.73 14.48 44.77
N HIS A 157 -27.11 13.28 45.22
CA HIS A 157 -28.40 13.04 45.85
C HIS A 157 -28.12 12.74 47.32
N GLY A 158 -28.58 13.65 48.18
CA GLY A 158 -28.40 13.67 49.62
C GLY A 158 -28.71 15.04 50.16
#